data_AF-A0A2T3MTA1-F1
#
_entry.id   AF-A0A2T3MTA1-F1
#
_cell.length_a   1.000
_cell.length_b   1.000
_cell.length_c   1.000
_cell.angle_alpha   90.00
_cell.angle_beta   90.00
_cell.angle_gamma   90.00
#
_symmetry.space_group_name_H-M   'P 1'
#
loop_
_entity.id
_entity.type
_entity.pdbx_description
1 polymer ?
#
loop_
_entity_poly.entity_id
_entity_poly.type
_entity_poly.pdbx_seq_one_letter_code
_entity_poly.pdbx_strand_id
1 'polypeptide(L)'
;MKSQNGMATLLITTMLLVVSLLFSLASYKNVFYQIKRTQNEVLARQAHWLAEGGLECGFASINSTGGVNAALIPLISECETKTDSDININALGTKYVMSSLVLIDNKAKASITKSFLLISQSSGAFKSTSNVTFDVTGGNMDVYPDPNIKNGDGYDCVLARFSGDVTVKGTLLNKGLDSTYPPYSDFDFSGPPTAECNSKYKTVSVSNTSYSLTPASFKKDFIKSANLNPFKELFGYPKEQWKEVKKEFVSITQGESCSEAIASQIREGEQRIWINGSCDFKHNASKINTAMEAPGAAKSALILIQDGVVGFNGAATSLNIIIYQFLTPKTAPDTAWKPSEIEWNTTTVAPHVTDKSKYVHYQYGALHTKGGFVFDMPGYDANINGSVNFSFNGDILKEVLTPFAKPRWIKGSWHDF
;
A
#
# COMPACT_ATOMS: atom_id res chain seq x y z
N MET A 1 72.76 42.27 -60.29
CA MET A 1 72.31 41.09 -59.52
C MET A 1 71.62 41.38 -58.17
N LYS A 2 71.57 42.61 -57.64
CA LYS A 2 70.89 42.89 -56.34
C LYS A 2 69.35 43.03 -56.40
N SER A 3 68.75 43.18 -57.59
CA SER A 3 67.30 43.38 -57.78
C SER A 3 66.47 42.08 -57.69
N GLN A 4 67.05 40.92 -58.01
CA GLN A 4 66.33 39.63 -57.96
C GLN A 4 66.16 39.06 -56.55
N ASN A 5 67.09 39.36 -55.62
CA ASN A 5 67.02 38.84 -54.25
C ASN A 5 65.85 39.44 -53.44
N GLY A 6 65.44 40.67 -53.73
CA GLY A 6 64.30 41.31 -53.06
C GLY A 6 62.94 40.78 -53.51
N MET A 7 62.83 40.34 -54.77
CA MET A 7 61.60 39.76 -55.32
C MET A 7 61.39 38.32 -54.82
N ALA A 8 62.48 37.57 -54.65
CA ALA A 8 62.46 36.21 -54.10
C ALA A 8 62.05 36.16 -52.63
N THR A 9 62.55 37.07 -51.78
CA THR A 9 62.13 37.16 -50.36
C THR A 9 60.67 37.56 -50.22
N LEU A 10 60.17 38.45 -51.08
CA LEU A 10 58.76 38.88 -51.07
C LEU A 10 57.80 37.73 -51.47
N LEU A 11 58.24 36.87 -52.38
CA LEU A 11 57.48 35.68 -52.81
C LEU A 11 57.46 34.59 -51.72
N ILE A 12 58.58 34.39 -51.02
CA ILE A 12 58.67 33.43 -49.90
C ILE A 12 57.82 33.89 -48.71
N THR A 13 57.88 35.18 -48.35
CA THR A 13 57.07 35.72 -47.24
C THR A 13 55.58 35.71 -47.56
N THR A 14 55.17 36.00 -48.79
CA THR A 14 53.77 35.86 -49.21
C THR A 14 53.30 34.41 -49.19
N MET A 15 54.10 33.46 -49.66
CA MET A 15 53.75 32.03 -49.53
C MET A 15 53.62 31.58 -48.07
N LEU A 16 54.54 31.99 -47.20
CA LEU A 16 54.47 31.69 -45.76
C LEU A 16 53.20 32.29 -45.12
N LEU A 17 52.84 33.52 -45.48
CA LEU A 17 51.60 34.16 -45.01
C LEU A 17 50.35 33.42 -45.50
N VAL A 18 50.33 32.96 -46.75
CA VAL A 18 49.22 32.16 -47.29
C VAL A 18 49.09 30.83 -46.56
N VAL A 19 50.21 30.12 -46.33
CA VAL A 19 50.21 28.86 -45.58
C VAL A 19 49.73 29.07 -44.13
N SER A 20 50.24 30.09 -43.45
CA SER A 20 49.81 30.46 -42.09
C SER A 20 48.31 30.77 -42.03
N LEU A 21 47.79 31.50 -43.02
CA LEU A 21 46.37 31.82 -43.11
C LEU A 21 45.51 30.57 -43.31
N LEU A 22 45.93 29.66 -44.21
CA LEU A 22 45.23 28.40 -44.46
C LEU A 22 45.16 27.52 -43.21
N PHE A 23 46.27 27.39 -42.47
CA PHE A 23 46.28 26.66 -41.20
C PHE A 23 45.39 27.31 -40.14
N SER A 24 45.40 28.64 -40.06
CA SER A 24 44.54 29.39 -39.13
C SER A 24 43.06 29.19 -39.45
N LEU A 25 42.69 29.21 -40.73
CA LEU A 25 41.31 29.00 -41.21
C LEU A 25 40.83 27.56 -40.98
N ALA A 26 41.70 26.57 -41.21
CA ALA A 26 41.42 25.16 -40.94
C ALA A 26 41.23 24.90 -39.42
N SER A 27 42.11 25.47 -38.59
CA SER A 27 42.00 25.39 -37.13
C SER A 27 40.71 26.04 -36.61
N TYR A 28 40.39 27.24 -37.10
CA TYR A 28 39.14 27.94 -36.74
C TYR A 28 37.90 27.12 -37.06
N LYS A 29 37.82 26.48 -38.24
CA LYS A 29 36.69 25.61 -38.59
C LYS A 29 36.53 24.43 -37.64
N ASN A 30 37.63 23.78 -37.26
CA ASN A 30 37.61 22.67 -36.30
C ASN A 30 37.15 23.12 -34.92
N VAL A 31 37.68 24.23 -34.41
CA VAL A 31 37.29 24.78 -33.10
C VAL A 31 35.81 25.21 -33.13
N PHE A 32 35.38 25.90 -34.17
CA PHE A 32 33.98 26.31 -34.33
C PHE A 32 33.02 25.12 -34.37
N TYR A 33 33.38 24.05 -35.09
CA TYR A 33 32.61 22.81 -35.11
C TYR A 33 32.52 22.17 -33.72
N GLN A 34 33.63 22.09 -32.98
CA GLN A 34 33.63 21.57 -31.61
C GLN A 34 32.74 22.40 -30.69
N ILE A 35 32.84 23.73 -30.75
CA ILE A 35 31.97 24.64 -29.99
C ILE A 35 30.50 24.38 -30.28
N LYS A 36 30.12 24.20 -31.56
CA LYS A 36 28.72 23.90 -31.92
C LYS A 36 28.25 22.55 -31.41
N ARG A 37 29.11 21.52 -31.48
CA ARG A 37 28.80 20.21 -30.91
C ARG A 37 28.60 20.28 -29.40
N THR A 38 29.49 20.98 -28.68
CA THR A 38 29.38 21.18 -27.24
C THR A 38 28.13 21.99 -26.87
N GLN A 39 27.81 23.05 -27.61
CA GLN A 39 26.58 23.82 -27.40
C GLN A 39 25.33 22.95 -27.53
N ASN A 40 25.26 22.11 -28.56
CA ASN A 40 24.14 21.21 -28.76
C ASN A 40 24.04 20.17 -27.63
N GLU A 41 25.18 19.64 -27.17
CA GLU A 41 25.21 18.71 -26.04
C GLU A 41 24.74 19.35 -24.73
N VAL A 42 25.18 20.58 -24.45
CA VAL A 42 24.72 21.35 -23.27
C VAL A 42 23.22 21.60 -23.33
N LEU A 43 22.68 22.05 -24.47
CA LEU A 43 21.24 22.28 -24.63
C LEU A 43 20.44 20.99 -24.49
N ALA A 44 20.92 19.88 -25.07
CA ALA A 44 20.28 18.57 -24.91
C ALA A 44 20.27 18.11 -23.45
N ARG A 45 21.37 18.30 -22.71
CA ARG A 45 21.43 17.98 -21.27
C ARG A 45 20.54 18.89 -20.44
N GLN A 46 20.48 20.18 -20.75
CA GLN A 46 19.57 21.10 -20.07
C GLN A 46 18.11 20.67 -20.24
N ALA A 47 17.70 20.37 -21.48
CA ALA A 47 16.34 19.87 -21.75
C ALA A 47 16.07 18.56 -20.99
N HIS A 48 17.03 17.64 -20.95
CA HIS A 48 16.91 16.39 -20.21
C HIS A 48 16.70 16.62 -18.70
N TRP A 49 17.54 17.45 -18.07
CA TRP A 49 17.43 17.71 -16.63
C TRP A 49 16.15 18.47 -16.27
N LEU A 50 15.66 19.37 -17.13
CA LEU A 50 14.38 20.03 -16.94
C LEU A 50 13.22 19.04 -17.02
N ALA A 51 13.23 18.15 -18.01
CA ALA A 51 12.22 17.10 -18.13
C ALA A 51 12.24 16.14 -16.93
N GLU A 52 13.42 15.82 -16.41
CA GLU A 52 13.56 14.99 -15.21
C GLU A 52 13.05 15.72 -13.96
N GLY A 53 13.39 17.00 -13.81
CA GLY A 53 12.86 17.85 -12.73
C GLY A 53 11.34 17.97 -12.77
N GLY A 54 10.75 18.06 -13.96
CA GLY A 54 9.30 18.07 -14.15
C GLY A 54 8.65 16.76 -13.67
N LEU A 55 9.23 15.60 -14.01
CA LEU A 55 8.76 14.31 -13.51
C LEU A 55 8.85 14.18 -11.99
N GLU A 56 9.98 14.54 -11.39
CA GLU A 56 10.15 14.44 -9.94
C GLU A 56 9.24 15.43 -9.18
N CYS A 57 9.02 16.63 -9.73
CA CYS A 57 8.04 17.57 -9.20
C CYS A 57 6.62 16.99 -9.27
N GLY A 58 6.20 16.48 -10.44
CA GLY A 58 4.89 15.87 -10.63
C GLY A 58 4.67 14.68 -9.68
N PHE A 59 5.67 13.83 -9.51
CA PHE A 59 5.63 12.72 -8.58
C PHE A 59 5.54 13.18 -7.11
N ALA A 60 6.29 14.22 -6.73
CA ALA A 60 6.21 14.82 -5.40
C ALA A 60 4.82 15.40 -5.11
N SER A 61 4.18 16.04 -6.09
CA SER A 61 2.80 16.54 -6.00
C SER A 61 1.79 15.42 -5.81
N ILE A 62 1.98 14.27 -6.47
CA ILE A 62 1.12 13.09 -6.24
C ILE A 62 1.33 12.52 -4.85
N ASN A 63 2.57 12.51 -4.37
CA ASN A 63 2.90 12.03 -3.04
C ASN A 63 2.32 12.94 -1.93
N SER A 64 2.30 14.27 -2.12
CA SER A 64 1.74 15.19 -1.13
C SER A 64 0.22 15.20 -1.10
N THR A 65 -0.43 15.02 -2.25
CA THR A 65 -1.90 15.05 -2.38
C THR A 65 -2.57 13.69 -2.25
N GLY A 66 -1.79 12.61 -2.25
CA GLY A 66 -2.28 11.24 -2.03
C GLY A 66 -3.00 10.62 -3.24
N GLY A 67 -2.93 11.22 -4.43
CA GLY A 67 -3.52 10.65 -5.64
C GLY A 67 -3.40 11.55 -6.87
N VAL A 68 -3.54 10.96 -8.07
CA VAL A 68 -3.36 11.68 -9.34
C VAL A 68 -4.36 12.82 -9.50
N ASN A 69 -5.64 12.60 -9.22
CA ASN A 69 -6.68 13.60 -9.45
C ASN A 69 -6.51 14.84 -8.56
N ALA A 70 -6.12 14.64 -7.30
CA ALA A 70 -5.84 15.72 -6.38
C ALA A 70 -4.54 16.47 -6.74
N ALA A 71 -3.60 15.81 -7.41
CA ALA A 71 -2.34 16.38 -7.86
C ALA A 71 -2.45 17.24 -9.14
N LEU A 72 -3.57 17.18 -9.89
CA LEU A 72 -3.69 17.86 -11.19
C LEU A 72 -3.47 19.38 -11.08
N ILE A 73 -4.04 20.03 -10.06
CA ILE A 73 -3.88 21.48 -9.84
C ILE A 73 -2.42 21.85 -9.55
N PRO A 74 -1.76 21.32 -8.51
CA PRO A 74 -0.36 21.66 -8.22
C PRO A 74 0.61 21.22 -9.33
N LEU A 75 0.32 20.14 -10.05
CA LEU A 75 1.14 19.68 -11.17
C LEU A 75 1.20 20.73 -12.30
N ILE A 76 0.06 21.29 -12.69
CA ILE A 76 -0.01 22.33 -13.73
C ILE A 76 0.56 23.66 -13.21
N SER A 77 0.13 24.09 -12.02
CA SER A 77 0.47 25.43 -11.52
C SER A 77 1.90 25.57 -11.01
N GLU A 78 2.52 24.49 -10.52
CA GLU A 78 3.85 24.56 -9.91
C GLU A 78 4.93 23.82 -10.68
N CYS A 79 4.63 22.65 -11.23
CA CYS A 79 5.63 21.84 -11.92
C CYS A 79 5.82 22.34 -13.35
N GLU A 80 4.77 22.28 -14.18
CA GLU A 80 4.87 22.65 -15.59
C GLU A 80 5.38 24.08 -15.79
N THR A 81 4.88 25.01 -14.97
CA THR A 81 5.23 26.44 -15.06
C THR A 81 6.69 26.71 -14.65
N LYS A 82 7.25 25.98 -13.69
CA LYS A 82 8.64 26.20 -13.21
C LYS A 82 9.68 25.48 -14.06
N THR A 83 9.33 24.33 -14.64
CA THR A 83 10.25 23.53 -15.46
C THR A 83 10.08 23.76 -16.95
N ASP A 84 9.12 24.59 -17.36
CA ASP A 84 8.76 24.83 -18.77
C ASP A 84 8.57 23.50 -19.51
N SER A 85 7.80 22.61 -18.88
CA SER A 85 7.63 21.23 -19.32
C SER A 85 6.16 20.84 -19.37
N ASP A 86 5.77 20.12 -20.42
CA ASP A 86 4.43 19.52 -20.52
C ASP A 86 4.42 18.16 -19.83
N ILE A 87 3.68 18.02 -18.74
CA ILE A 87 3.61 16.80 -17.94
C ILE A 87 2.29 16.09 -18.19
N ASN A 88 2.35 14.86 -18.68
CA ASN A 88 1.17 14.03 -18.92
C ASN A 88 1.22 12.78 -18.05
N ILE A 89 0.07 12.41 -17.48
CA ILE A 89 -0.08 11.18 -16.69
C ILE A 89 -1.18 10.32 -17.32
N ASN A 90 -0.82 9.10 -17.70
CA ASN A 90 -1.74 8.13 -18.27
C ASN A 90 -1.84 6.89 -17.37
N ALA A 91 -3.06 6.42 -17.12
CA ALA A 91 -3.28 5.16 -16.44
C ALA A 91 -3.11 3.98 -17.42
N LEU A 92 -2.26 3.01 -17.06
CA LEU A 92 -2.01 1.79 -17.82
C LEU A 92 -2.27 0.57 -16.91
N GLY A 93 -3.54 0.17 -16.81
CA GLY A 93 -3.98 -0.88 -15.87
C GLY A 93 -3.81 -0.43 -14.42
N THR A 94 -2.97 -1.11 -13.64
CA THR A 94 -2.65 -0.75 -12.24
C THR A 94 -1.44 0.17 -12.11
N LYS A 95 -0.85 0.60 -13.23
CA LYS A 95 0.34 1.46 -13.28
C LYS A 95 -0.05 2.83 -13.82
N TYR A 96 0.73 3.83 -13.48
CA TYR A 96 0.65 5.15 -14.10
C TYR A 96 1.95 5.43 -14.83
N VAL A 97 1.83 5.97 -16.03
CA VAL A 97 2.94 6.41 -16.86
C VAL A 97 2.92 7.92 -16.86
N MET A 98 3.98 8.54 -16.32
CA MET A 98 4.18 9.97 -16.34
C MET A 98 5.24 10.31 -17.38
N SER A 99 4.95 11.27 -18.25
CA SER A 99 5.89 11.79 -19.23
C SER A 99 6.06 13.29 -19.05
N SER A 100 7.28 13.79 -19.15
CA SER A 100 7.59 15.22 -19.18
C SER A 100 8.31 15.54 -20.50
N LEU A 101 7.77 16.51 -21.24
CA LEU A 101 8.32 17.00 -22.48
C LEU A 101 8.82 18.44 -22.29
N VAL A 102 10.07 18.70 -22.67
CA VAL A 102 10.67 20.04 -22.66
C VAL A 102 11.17 20.40 -24.06
N LEU A 103 10.89 21.63 -24.47
CA LEU A 103 11.32 22.22 -25.73
C LEU A 103 12.02 23.56 -25.46
N ILE A 104 13.35 23.60 -25.62
CA ILE A 104 14.13 24.84 -25.45
C ILE A 104 14.31 25.50 -26.81
N ASP A 105 13.64 26.65 -27.03
CA ASP A 105 13.78 27.50 -28.22
C ASP A 105 13.68 26.77 -29.58
N ASN A 106 12.97 25.64 -29.68
CA ASN A 106 12.99 24.74 -30.84
C ASN A 106 14.39 24.22 -31.24
N LYS A 107 15.39 24.33 -30.37
CA LYS A 107 16.78 23.88 -30.59
C LYS A 107 17.09 22.55 -29.91
N ALA A 108 16.47 22.30 -28.76
CA ALA A 108 16.62 21.06 -28.02
C ALA A 108 15.26 20.56 -27.54
N LYS A 109 15.08 19.23 -27.62
CA LYS A 109 13.89 18.52 -27.18
C LYS A 109 14.32 17.37 -26.29
N ALA A 110 13.69 17.24 -25.13
CA ALA A 110 13.82 16.05 -24.30
C ALA A 110 12.44 15.57 -23.88
N SER A 111 12.22 14.27 -23.96
CA SER A 111 11.03 13.61 -23.45
C SER A 111 11.49 12.49 -22.54
N ILE A 112 11.08 12.55 -21.28
CA ILE A 112 11.39 11.50 -20.30
C ILE A 112 10.08 10.91 -19.83
N THR A 113 10.03 9.58 -19.78
CA THR A 113 8.87 8.84 -19.30
C THR A 113 9.30 7.95 -18.14
N LYS A 114 8.53 7.95 -17.05
CA LYS A 114 8.71 7.06 -15.90
C LYS A 114 7.36 6.47 -15.49
N SER A 115 7.39 5.23 -15.00
CA SER A 115 6.20 4.56 -14.50
C SER A 115 6.19 4.52 -12.98
N PHE A 116 5.04 4.78 -12.37
CA PHE A 116 4.84 4.65 -10.93
C PHE A 116 3.61 3.82 -10.59
N LEU A 117 3.59 3.32 -9.35
CA LEU A 117 2.46 2.61 -8.76
C LEU A 117 1.83 3.49 -7.68
N LEU A 118 0.51 3.59 -7.71
CA LEU A 118 -0.28 3.97 -6.55
C LEU A 118 -0.71 2.71 -5.80
N ILE A 119 -0.76 2.80 -4.48
CA ILE A 119 -1.34 1.73 -3.67
C ILE A 119 -2.85 1.84 -3.80
N SER A 120 -3.43 0.92 -4.56
CA SER A 120 -4.86 0.65 -4.52
C SER A 120 -5.11 -0.28 -3.34
N GLN A 121 -5.59 0.29 -2.23
CA GLN A 121 -6.17 -0.52 -1.17
C GLN A 121 -7.49 -1.09 -1.69
N SER A 122 -7.62 -2.41 -1.63
CA SER A 122 -8.91 -3.05 -1.89
C SER A 122 -9.90 -2.71 -0.78
N SER A 123 -11.19 -2.63 -1.12
CA SER A 123 -12.24 -2.43 -0.14
C SER A 123 -12.57 -3.69 0.66
N GLY A 124 -13.10 -3.49 1.87
CA GLY A 124 -13.60 -4.53 2.75
C GLY A 124 -13.13 -4.38 4.20
N ALA A 125 -14.08 -4.47 5.14
CA ALA A 125 -13.82 -4.52 6.58
C ALA A 125 -13.05 -5.78 7.01
N PHE A 126 -13.17 -6.84 6.22
CA PHE A 126 -12.58 -8.15 6.47
C PHE A 126 -11.88 -8.67 5.22
N LYS A 127 -10.65 -9.17 5.37
CA LYS A 127 -9.90 -9.77 4.25
C LYS A 127 -9.29 -11.11 4.65
N SER A 128 -9.43 -12.14 3.82
CA SER A 128 -8.88 -13.46 4.14
C SER A 128 -8.46 -14.28 2.94
N THR A 129 -7.23 -14.78 2.95
CA THR A 129 -6.80 -15.88 2.07
C THR A 129 -6.97 -17.26 2.72
N SER A 130 -7.18 -17.30 4.04
CA SER A 130 -7.55 -18.49 4.83
C SER A 130 -9.04 -18.82 4.71
N ASN A 131 -9.43 -20.05 5.07
CA ASN A 131 -10.85 -20.36 5.32
C ASN A 131 -11.24 -19.82 6.69
N VAL A 132 -12.38 -19.14 6.79
CA VAL A 132 -12.81 -18.51 8.03
C VAL A 132 -14.16 -19.05 8.45
N THR A 133 -14.25 -19.44 9.72
CA THR A 133 -15.51 -19.81 10.36
C THR A 133 -15.82 -18.78 11.42
N PHE A 134 -16.96 -18.11 11.25
CA PHE A 134 -17.61 -17.33 12.29
C PHE A 134 -18.59 -18.24 13.01
N ASP A 135 -18.22 -18.71 14.20
CA ASP A 135 -19.05 -19.54 15.06
C ASP A 135 -19.69 -18.70 16.17
N VAL A 136 -20.85 -18.14 15.84
CA VAL A 136 -21.59 -17.21 16.69
C VAL A 136 -22.79 -17.88 17.34
N THR A 137 -22.79 -19.22 17.41
CA THR A 137 -23.87 -20.00 18.03
C THR A 137 -24.06 -19.67 19.51
N GLY A 138 -23.01 -19.22 20.20
CA GLY A 138 -23.04 -18.76 21.59
C GLY A 138 -23.12 -17.24 21.79
N GLY A 139 -23.41 -16.45 20.76
CA GLY A 139 -23.38 -14.98 20.85
C GLY A 139 -24.08 -14.26 19.70
N ASN A 140 -23.75 -12.97 19.54
CA ASN A 140 -24.22 -12.14 18.43
C ASN A 140 -23.03 -11.65 17.60
N MET A 141 -23.25 -11.43 16.30
CA MET A 141 -22.27 -10.86 15.39
C MET A 141 -22.89 -9.77 14.55
N ASP A 142 -22.53 -8.53 14.89
CA ASP A 142 -22.91 -7.33 14.16
C ASP A 142 -21.70 -6.80 13.41
N VAL A 143 -21.86 -6.63 12.10
CA VAL A 143 -20.77 -6.18 11.23
C VAL A 143 -21.12 -4.88 10.51
N TYR A 144 -20.11 -4.04 10.36
CA TYR A 144 -20.23 -2.72 9.73
C TYR A 144 -19.23 -2.64 8.56
N PRO A 145 -19.71 -2.58 7.31
CA PRO A 145 -18.90 -2.71 6.10
C PRO A 145 -18.12 -1.44 5.77
N ASP A 146 -17.15 -1.58 4.87
CA ASP A 146 -16.49 -0.47 4.18
C ASP A 146 -17.47 0.15 3.17
N PRO A 147 -17.71 1.47 3.19
CA PRO A 147 -18.59 2.15 2.22
C PRO A 147 -18.06 2.09 0.78
N ASN A 148 -16.75 1.90 0.57
CA ASN A 148 -16.12 1.78 -0.74
C ASN A 148 -16.48 2.96 -1.69
N ILE A 149 -17.27 2.73 -2.74
CA ILE A 149 -17.56 3.74 -3.78
C ILE A 149 -18.99 4.25 -3.63
N LYS A 150 -19.15 5.57 -3.66
CA LYS A 150 -20.46 6.23 -3.77
C LYS A 150 -21.07 5.95 -5.15
N ASN A 151 -22.31 5.48 -5.17
CA ASN A 151 -23.03 5.16 -6.40
C ASN A 151 -24.51 5.52 -6.26
N GLY A 152 -24.93 6.57 -6.96
CA GLY A 152 -26.27 7.16 -6.83
C GLY A 152 -26.50 7.75 -5.43
N ASP A 153 -27.63 7.36 -4.83
CA ASP A 153 -28.07 7.82 -3.49
C ASP A 153 -27.53 6.97 -2.34
N GLY A 154 -26.60 6.04 -2.60
CA GLY A 154 -25.98 5.21 -1.57
C GLY A 154 -24.55 4.78 -1.91
N TYR A 155 -24.09 3.75 -1.21
CA TYR A 155 -22.73 3.24 -1.30
C TYR A 155 -22.68 1.77 -1.74
N ASP A 156 -21.74 1.43 -2.63
CA ASP A 156 -21.44 0.06 -3.06
C ASP A 156 -20.54 -0.62 -2.01
N CYS A 157 -21.09 -0.81 -0.81
CA CYS A 157 -20.38 -1.30 0.36
C CYS A 157 -19.74 -2.68 0.16
N VAL A 158 -18.61 -2.89 0.82
CA VAL A 158 -17.91 -4.17 0.87
C VAL A 158 -17.66 -4.57 2.30
N LEU A 159 -18.19 -5.73 2.68
CA LEU A 159 -17.99 -6.30 4.00
C LEU A 159 -16.73 -7.15 4.03
N ALA A 160 -16.64 -8.12 3.10
CA ALA A 160 -15.62 -9.14 3.12
C ALA A 160 -15.04 -9.37 1.73
N ARG A 161 -13.71 -9.48 1.65
CA ARG A 161 -13.00 -9.93 0.45
C ARG A 161 -12.15 -11.16 0.77
N PHE A 162 -12.34 -12.25 0.05
CA PHE A 162 -11.75 -13.53 0.46
C PHE A 162 -11.40 -14.45 -0.71
N SER A 163 -10.36 -15.28 -0.54
CA SER A 163 -10.00 -16.35 -1.48
C SER A 163 -10.25 -17.76 -0.93
N GLY A 164 -10.17 -17.96 0.40
CA GLY A 164 -10.61 -19.18 1.10
C GLY A 164 -12.14 -19.27 1.20
N ASP A 165 -12.72 -20.14 2.01
CA ASP A 165 -14.18 -20.14 2.25
C ASP A 165 -14.58 -19.26 3.43
N VAL A 166 -15.82 -18.79 3.45
CA VAL A 166 -16.42 -18.08 4.60
C VAL A 166 -17.63 -18.87 5.08
N THR A 167 -17.57 -19.35 6.32
CA THR A 167 -18.61 -20.15 6.97
C THR A 167 -19.18 -19.38 8.15
N VAL A 168 -20.51 -19.36 8.26
CA VAL A 168 -21.24 -18.77 9.37
C VAL A 168 -22.03 -19.87 10.07
N LYS A 169 -21.75 -20.11 11.36
CA LYS A 169 -22.57 -20.93 12.26
C LYS A 169 -23.26 -20.00 13.25
N GLY A 170 -24.58 -20.11 13.43
CA GLY A 170 -25.39 -19.08 14.05
C GLY A 170 -25.87 -18.05 13.02
N THR A 171 -25.94 -16.76 13.39
CA THR A 171 -26.44 -15.68 12.53
C THR A 171 -25.50 -14.48 12.54
N LEU A 172 -25.05 -14.07 11.35
CA LEU A 172 -24.34 -12.82 11.11
C LEU A 172 -25.34 -11.75 10.66
N LEU A 173 -25.27 -10.56 11.27
CA LEU A 173 -26.11 -9.40 10.92
C LEU A 173 -25.26 -8.26 10.38
N ASN A 174 -25.50 -7.86 9.12
CA ASN A 174 -24.86 -6.68 8.54
C ASN A 174 -25.71 -5.44 8.85
N LYS A 175 -25.22 -4.58 9.75
CA LYS A 175 -25.91 -3.36 10.15
C LYS A 175 -25.87 -2.29 9.05
N GLY A 176 -24.91 -2.38 8.13
CA GLY A 176 -24.65 -1.36 7.13
C GLY A 176 -23.87 -0.19 7.72
N LEU A 177 -24.03 0.99 7.12
CA LEU A 177 -23.41 2.21 7.61
C LEU A 177 -24.21 2.73 8.81
N ASP A 178 -23.55 2.95 9.93
CA ASP A 178 -24.16 3.30 11.21
C ASP A 178 -23.36 4.42 11.86
N SER A 179 -24.04 5.45 12.37
CA SER A 179 -23.39 6.63 12.98
C SER A 179 -22.69 6.32 14.31
N THR A 180 -23.04 5.21 14.97
CA THR A 180 -22.35 4.70 16.16
C THR A 180 -20.99 4.10 15.81
N TYR A 181 -20.85 3.60 14.58
CA TYR A 181 -19.64 2.99 14.04
C TYR A 181 -19.29 3.62 12.68
N PRO A 182 -18.95 4.91 12.68
CA PRO A 182 -18.77 5.64 11.43
C PRO A 182 -17.54 5.12 10.68
N PRO A 183 -17.62 4.93 9.35
CA PRO A 183 -16.49 4.50 8.54
C PRO A 183 -15.30 5.46 8.60
N TYR A 184 -15.56 6.76 8.74
CA TYR A 184 -14.60 7.84 8.87
C TYR A 184 -15.13 8.87 9.88
N SER A 185 -14.25 9.58 10.56
CA SER A 185 -14.59 10.61 11.55
C SER A 185 -15.39 11.77 10.99
N ASP A 186 -15.23 12.08 9.70
CA ASP A 186 -15.94 13.12 8.96
C ASP A 186 -17.03 12.58 8.04
N PHE A 187 -17.46 11.32 8.21
CA PHE A 187 -18.48 10.71 7.36
C PHE A 187 -19.84 11.41 7.54
N ASP A 188 -20.38 11.96 6.45
CA ASP A 188 -21.66 12.67 6.47
C ASP A 188 -22.84 11.68 6.48
N PHE A 189 -23.59 11.69 7.58
CA PHE A 189 -24.84 10.95 7.74
C PHE A 189 -26.10 11.80 7.45
N SER A 190 -25.92 13.09 7.17
CA SER A 190 -27.00 14.09 7.12
C SER A 190 -27.35 14.59 5.71
N GLY A 191 -26.44 14.48 4.74
CA GLY A 191 -26.64 14.89 3.35
C GLY A 191 -26.82 13.71 2.37
N PRO A 192 -27.29 13.96 1.12
CA PRO A 192 -27.27 12.96 0.05
C PRO A 192 -25.84 12.67 -0.43
N PRO A 193 -25.47 11.39 -0.64
CA PRO A 193 -26.33 10.22 -0.66
C PRO A 193 -26.74 9.83 0.76
N THR A 194 -27.93 9.25 0.92
CA THR A 194 -28.28 8.64 2.22
C THR A 194 -27.13 7.72 2.64
N ALA A 195 -26.68 7.86 3.89
CA ALA A 195 -25.58 7.08 4.45
C ALA A 195 -25.99 5.62 4.64
N GLU A 196 -26.23 4.93 3.52
CA GLU A 196 -26.74 3.58 3.45
C GLU A 196 -26.00 2.80 2.35
N CYS A 197 -25.90 1.49 2.57
CA CYS A 197 -25.41 0.57 1.55
C CYS A 197 -26.51 0.27 0.55
N ASN A 198 -26.17 0.36 -0.74
CA ASN A 198 -27.05 -0.05 -1.83
C ASN A 198 -27.54 -1.49 -1.62
N SER A 199 -28.80 -1.77 -1.95
CA SER A 199 -29.47 -3.05 -1.60
C SER A 199 -28.79 -4.31 -2.17
N LYS A 200 -28.07 -4.18 -3.29
CA LYS A 200 -27.24 -5.24 -3.90
C LYS A 200 -25.89 -5.46 -3.19
N TYR A 201 -25.47 -4.50 -2.38
CA TYR A 201 -24.21 -4.44 -1.63
C TYR A 201 -24.48 -4.46 -0.11
N LYS A 202 -25.59 -5.09 0.30
CA LYS A 202 -25.92 -5.33 1.71
C LYS A 202 -26.58 -6.69 1.88
N THR A 203 -25.81 -7.66 2.35
CA THR A 203 -26.31 -8.94 2.85
C THR A 203 -26.84 -8.74 4.25
N VAL A 204 -28.16 -8.55 4.40
CA VAL A 204 -28.79 -8.17 5.68
C VAL A 204 -28.48 -9.19 6.79
N SER A 205 -28.60 -10.47 6.48
CA SER A 205 -28.23 -11.55 7.40
C SER A 205 -27.83 -12.81 6.66
N VAL A 206 -26.97 -13.62 7.29
CA VAL A 206 -26.61 -14.97 6.85
C VAL A 206 -26.65 -15.88 8.07
N SER A 207 -27.22 -17.08 7.92
CA SER A 207 -27.31 -18.04 9.02
C SER A 207 -26.96 -19.45 8.59
N ASN A 208 -26.17 -20.14 9.42
CA ASN A 208 -25.87 -21.58 9.34
C ASN A 208 -25.49 -22.08 7.92
N THR A 209 -24.62 -21.36 7.22
CA THR A 209 -24.18 -21.72 5.87
C THR A 209 -22.77 -21.23 5.58
N SER A 210 -22.21 -21.67 4.45
CA SER A 210 -20.96 -21.13 3.91
C SER A 210 -21.18 -20.52 2.53
N TYR A 211 -20.23 -19.68 2.12
CA TYR A 211 -20.23 -19.09 0.79
C TYR A 211 -20.16 -20.17 -0.29
N SER A 212 -19.34 -21.22 -0.10
CA SER A 212 -19.25 -22.33 -1.04
C SER A 212 -20.55 -23.15 -1.18
N LEU A 213 -21.33 -23.30 -0.10
CA LEU A 213 -22.56 -24.07 -0.10
C LEU A 213 -23.75 -23.28 -0.66
N THR A 214 -23.94 -22.04 -0.23
CA THR A 214 -25.06 -21.20 -0.68
C THR A 214 -24.59 -19.78 -1.05
N PRO A 215 -23.88 -19.61 -2.18
CA PRO A 215 -23.38 -18.30 -2.60
C PRO A 215 -24.49 -17.25 -2.71
N ALA A 216 -25.71 -17.65 -3.09
CA ALA A 216 -26.85 -16.76 -3.24
C ALA A 216 -27.32 -16.10 -1.93
N SER A 217 -26.96 -16.67 -0.77
CA SER A 217 -27.20 -16.06 0.55
C SER A 217 -26.29 -14.85 0.81
N PHE A 218 -25.24 -14.68 0.00
CA PHE A 218 -24.27 -13.59 0.09
C PHE A 218 -24.42 -12.69 -1.14
N LYS A 219 -24.67 -11.40 -0.92
CA LYS A 219 -24.74 -10.40 -1.98
C LYS A 219 -23.35 -9.84 -2.31
N LYS A 220 -23.30 -8.72 -3.04
CA LYS A 220 -22.05 -8.16 -3.59
C LYS A 220 -21.12 -7.53 -2.54
N ASP A 221 -21.56 -7.39 -1.30
CA ASP A 221 -20.70 -7.02 -0.17
C ASP A 221 -19.72 -8.15 0.23
N PHE A 222 -19.94 -9.37 -0.27
CA PHE A 222 -19.01 -10.49 -0.15
C PHE A 222 -18.32 -10.75 -1.49
N ILE A 223 -17.04 -10.39 -1.59
CA ILE A 223 -16.26 -10.49 -2.81
C ILE A 223 -15.31 -11.68 -2.73
N LYS A 224 -15.66 -12.76 -3.44
CA LYS A 224 -14.73 -13.87 -3.68
C LYS A 224 -13.71 -13.48 -4.75
N SER A 225 -12.42 -13.53 -4.43
CA SER A 225 -11.32 -13.25 -5.37
C SER A 225 -10.25 -14.33 -5.26
N ALA A 226 -10.00 -15.06 -6.35
CA ALA A 226 -8.99 -16.11 -6.38
C ALA A 226 -7.55 -15.56 -6.27
N ASN A 227 -7.32 -14.35 -6.77
CA ASN A 227 -6.01 -13.70 -6.79
C ASN A 227 -5.84 -12.66 -5.68
N LEU A 228 -6.54 -12.84 -4.55
CA LEU A 228 -6.45 -11.93 -3.40
C LEU A 228 -5.02 -11.91 -2.87
N ASN A 229 -4.43 -10.71 -2.76
CA ASN A 229 -3.11 -10.50 -2.18
C ASN A 229 -3.16 -9.36 -1.17
N PRO A 230 -3.62 -9.61 0.07
CA PRO A 230 -3.82 -8.57 1.06
C PRO A 230 -2.52 -7.83 1.39
N PHE A 231 -1.40 -8.55 1.42
CA PHE A 231 -0.07 -7.95 1.68
C PHE A 231 0.29 -6.88 0.65
N LYS A 232 0.15 -7.20 -0.64
CA LYS A 232 0.42 -6.24 -1.71
C LYS A 232 -0.60 -5.10 -1.73
N GLU A 233 -1.85 -5.37 -1.43
CA GLU A 233 -2.90 -4.34 -1.42
C GLU A 233 -2.72 -3.35 -0.26
N LEU A 234 -2.26 -3.81 0.92
CA LEU A 234 -2.10 -2.96 2.10
C LEU A 234 -0.74 -2.23 2.12
N PHE A 235 0.33 -2.94 1.79
CA PHE A 235 1.69 -2.37 1.88
C PHE A 235 2.24 -1.93 0.52
N GLY A 236 1.62 -2.33 -0.60
CA GLY A 236 2.11 -2.10 -1.96
C GLY A 236 3.39 -2.86 -2.32
N TYR A 237 3.90 -3.72 -1.43
CA TYR A 237 5.05 -4.59 -1.67
C TYR A 237 4.57 -5.99 -2.04
N PRO A 238 5.24 -6.69 -2.97
CA PRO A 238 5.02 -8.13 -3.13
C PRO A 238 5.42 -8.85 -1.84
N LYS A 239 4.79 -10.00 -1.54
CA LYS A 239 5.04 -10.71 -0.28
C LYS A 239 6.50 -11.10 -0.10
N GLU A 240 7.20 -11.39 -1.18
CA GLU A 240 8.60 -11.78 -1.20
C GLU A 240 9.51 -10.67 -0.64
N GLN A 241 9.04 -9.42 -0.66
CA GLN A 241 9.72 -8.24 -0.11
C GLN A 241 9.22 -7.87 1.28
N TRP A 242 8.63 -8.81 2.04
CA TRP A 242 8.11 -8.53 3.38
C TRP A 242 9.13 -7.91 4.34
N LYS A 243 10.42 -8.21 4.15
CA LYS A 243 11.51 -7.63 4.93
C LYS A 243 11.61 -6.10 4.77
N GLU A 244 11.20 -5.55 3.64
CA GLU A 244 11.15 -4.10 3.43
C GLU A 244 10.00 -3.47 4.22
N VAL A 245 8.83 -4.12 4.25
CA VAL A 245 7.68 -3.69 5.06
C VAL A 245 8.02 -3.73 6.54
N LYS A 246 8.70 -4.80 7.00
CA LYS A 246 9.06 -4.99 8.40
C LYS A 246 9.95 -3.88 8.99
N LYS A 247 10.71 -3.14 8.18
CA LYS A 247 11.56 -2.04 8.65
C LYS A 247 10.78 -0.90 9.29
N GLU A 248 9.51 -0.74 8.92
CA GLU A 248 8.59 0.29 9.44
C GLU A 248 7.87 -0.16 10.73
N PHE A 249 8.18 -1.35 11.23
CA PHE A 249 7.57 -1.95 12.41
C PHE A 249 8.58 -2.13 13.54
N VAL A 250 8.13 -1.95 14.78
CA VAL A 250 8.88 -2.46 15.92
C VAL A 250 8.63 -3.95 16.06
N SER A 251 9.72 -4.72 16.10
CA SER A 251 9.65 -6.18 16.20
C SER A 251 9.65 -6.64 17.65
N ILE A 252 8.71 -7.51 17.99
CA ILE A 252 8.67 -8.24 19.25
C ILE A 252 8.62 -9.74 18.97
N THR A 253 9.21 -10.54 19.87
CA THR A 253 9.09 -12.00 19.84
C THR A 253 8.26 -12.38 21.04
N GLN A 254 7.09 -12.98 20.83
CA GLN A 254 6.15 -13.25 21.92
C GLN A 254 5.57 -14.65 21.82
N GLY A 255 4.97 -15.09 22.93
CA GLY A 255 4.24 -16.34 23.05
C GLY A 255 2.94 -16.06 23.82
N GLU A 256 2.82 -16.57 25.04
CA GLU A 256 1.54 -16.55 25.75
C GLU A 256 1.07 -15.17 26.25
N SER A 257 1.92 -14.14 26.36
CA SER A 257 1.58 -12.83 26.97
C SER A 257 1.63 -11.68 25.97
N CYS A 258 0.98 -11.89 24.82
CA CYS A 258 1.08 -10.98 23.69
C CYS A 258 0.41 -9.62 23.97
N SER A 259 -0.73 -9.61 24.66
CA SER A 259 -1.48 -8.40 25.01
C SER A 259 -0.66 -7.41 25.84
N GLU A 260 0.14 -7.86 26.81
CA GLU A 260 0.99 -6.97 27.62
C GLU A 260 2.11 -6.34 26.79
N ALA A 261 2.76 -7.13 25.94
CA ALA A 261 3.85 -6.65 25.10
C ALA A 261 3.36 -5.62 24.07
N ILE A 262 2.22 -5.89 23.42
CA ILE A 262 1.56 -4.94 22.51
C ILE A 262 1.21 -3.65 23.26
N ALA A 263 0.60 -3.77 24.44
CA ALA A 263 0.24 -2.62 25.26
C ALA A 263 1.45 -1.78 25.68
N SER A 264 2.63 -2.39 25.90
CA SER A 264 3.86 -1.64 26.20
C SER A 264 4.29 -0.77 25.01
N GLN A 265 4.33 -1.35 23.82
CA GLN A 265 4.74 -0.65 22.60
C GLN A 265 3.78 0.50 22.26
N ILE A 266 2.47 0.30 22.45
CA ILE A 266 1.47 1.35 22.27
C ILE A 266 1.71 2.54 23.20
N ARG A 267 2.09 2.30 24.47
CA ARG A 267 2.40 3.40 25.42
C ARG A 267 3.62 4.20 25.01
N GLU A 268 4.56 3.57 24.31
CA GLU A 268 5.75 4.21 23.75
C GLU A 268 5.44 5.02 22.48
N GLY A 269 4.19 4.97 21.98
CA GLY A 269 3.76 5.67 20.76
C GLY A 269 3.83 4.82 19.50
N GLU A 270 4.15 3.53 19.62
CA GLU A 270 4.33 2.64 18.46
C GLU A 270 2.98 2.18 17.89
N GLN A 271 2.78 2.45 16.60
CA GLN A 271 1.55 2.12 15.86
C GLN A 271 1.68 0.86 15.00
N ARG A 272 2.90 0.36 14.79
CA ARG A 272 3.19 -0.75 13.85
C ARG A 272 4.03 -1.78 14.57
N ILE A 273 3.40 -2.88 14.98
CA ILE A 273 4.01 -3.91 15.83
C ILE A 273 4.08 -5.21 15.04
N TRP A 274 5.30 -5.75 14.88
CA TRP A 274 5.56 -7.00 14.17
C TRP A 274 5.92 -8.10 15.17
N ILE A 275 5.05 -9.09 15.31
CA ILE A 275 5.27 -10.25 16.17
C ILE A 275 5.87 -11.39 15.36
N ASN A 276 7.00 -11.91 15.82
CA ASN A 276 7.58 -13.13 15.26
C ASN A 276 7.07 -14.34 16.05
N GLY A 277 6.37 -15.25 15.39
CA GLY A 277 5.83 -16.46 16.00
C GLY A 277 4.43 -16.26 16.59
N SER A 278 4.06 -17.16 17.47
CA SER A 278 2.70 -17.30 18.01
C SER A 278 2.35 -16.17 19.00
N CYS A 279 1.07 -15.83 19.11
CA CYS A 279 0.60 -14.72 19.93
C CYS A 279 -0.71 -15.09 20.61
N ASP A 280 -0.67 -15.29 21.93
CA ASP A 280 -1.89 -15.43 22.73
C ASP A 280 -2.24 -14.11 23.40
N PHE A 281 -3.43 -13.60 23.09
CA PHE A 281 -3.98 -12.40 23.71
C PHE A 281 -4.51 -12.66 25.13
N LYS A 282 -4.74 -13.94 25.49
CA LYS A 282 -5.33 -14.35 26.77
C LYS A 282 -6.62 -13.58 27.09
N HIS A 283 -6.95 -13.51 28.37
CA HIS A 283 -8.07 -12.74 28.93
C HIS A 283 -7.79 -11.23 29.06
N ASN A 284 -6.66 -10.73 28.53
CA ASN A 284 -6.12 -9.41 28.86
C ASN A 284 -6.07 -8.44 27.68
N ALA A 285 -6.75 -8.71 26.56
CA ALA A 285 -6.72 -7.81 25.40
C ALA A 285 -7.24 -6.39 25.71
N SER A 286 -8.05 -6.20 26.76
CA SER A 286 -8.46 -4.88 27.25
C SER A 286 -7.29 -3.97 27.68
N LYS A 287 -6.13 -4.55 28.05
CA LYS A 287 -4.92 -3.78 28.38
C LYS A 287 -4.41 -2.94 27.21
N ILE A 288 -4.73 -3.33 25.97
CA ILE A 288 -4.40 -2.59 24.76
C ILE A 288 -5.18 -1.26 24.74
N ASN A 289 -6.48 -1.29 25.04
CA ASN A 289 -7.28 -0.07 25.14
C ASN A 289 -6.76 0.86 26.23
N THR A 290 -6.49 0.32 27.41
CA THR A 290 -5.93 1.12 28.53
C THR A 290 -4.57 1.74 28.16
N ALA A 291 -3.75 1.06 27.35
CA ALA A 291 -2.51 1.64 26.85
C ALA A 291 -2.75 2.81 25.89
N MET A 292 -3.74 2.72 25.01
CA MET A 292 -4.09 3.78 24.06
C MET A 292 -4.60 5.05 24.76
N GLU A 293 -5.07 4.98 25.99
CA GLU A 293 -5.52 6.15 26.77
C GLU A 293 -4.37 7.01 27.30
N ALA A 294 -3.15 6.47 27.39
CA ALA A 294 -2.01 7.19 27.95
C ALA A 294 -1.61 8.44 27.11
N PRO A 295 -1.10 9.50 27.75
CA PRO A 295 -0.52 10.65 27.03
C PRO A 295 0.66 10.20 26.17
N GLY A 296 0.71 10.65 24.92
CA GLY A 296 1.78 10.27 23.97
C GLY A 296 1.66 8.87 23.37
N ALA A 297 0.71 8.05 23.83
CA ALA A 297 0.49 6.71 23.28
C ALA A 297 -0.14 6.75 21.88
N ALA A 298 0.13 5.69 21.10
CA ALA A 298 -0.55 5.43 19.86
C ALA A 298 -2.06 5.27 20.08
N LYS A 299 -2.89 5.87 19.23
CA LYS A 299 -4.37 5.80 19.32
C LYS A 299 -4.98 4.72 18.43
N SER A 300 -4.17 4.19 17.53
CA SER A 300 -4.45 3.05 16.67
C SER A 300 -3.20 2.21 16.49
N ALA A 301 -3.35 0.91 16.21
CA ALA A 301 -2.20 0.05 15.94
C ALA A 301 -2.49 -1.03 14.89
N LEU A 302 -1.49 -1.30 14.05
CA LEU A 302 -1.41 -2.45 13.17
C LEU A 302 -0.53 -3.51 13.81
N ILE A 303 -1.13 -4.64 14.15
CA ILE A 303 -0.46 -5.78 14.77
C ILE A 303 -0.32 -6.86 13.70
N LEU A 304 0.91 -7.10 13.27
CA LEU A 304 1.23 -8.11 12.27
C LEU A 304 1.90 -9.31 12.94
N ILE A 305 1.26 -10.47 12.88
CA ILE A 305 1.76 -11.75 13.41
C ILE A 305 2.31 -12.57 12.25
N GLN A 306 3.64 -12.76 12.23
CA GLN A 306 4.35 -13.54 11.21
C GLN A 306 4.53 -14.97 11.69
N ASP A 307 4.10 -15.95 10.88
CA ASP A 307 4.40 -17.38 11.05
C ASP A 307 4.12 -17.87 12.49
N GLY A 308 2.88 -17.71 12.93
CA GLY A 308 2.46 -18.06 14.28
C GLY A 308 0.97 -18.29 14.42
N VAL A 309 0.60 -19.07 15.44
CA VAL A 309 -0.80 -19.25 15.81
C VAL A 309 -1.27 -18.09 16.68
N VAL A 310 -2.52 -17.67 16.51
CA VAL A 310 -3.14 -16.61 17.31
C VAL A 310 -4.26 -17.17 18.16
N GLY A 311 -4.13 -16.99 19.47
CA GLY A 311 -5.12 -17.35 20.47
C GLY A 311 -5.77 -16.13 21.10
N PHE A 312 -7.08 -16.20 21.36
CA PHE A 312 -7.76 -15.24 22.22
C PHE A 312 -8.85 -15.93 23.03
N ASN A 313 -8.82 -15.76 24.33
CA ASN A 313 -9.85 -16.25 25.23
C ASN A 313 -10.27 -15.11 26.15
N GLY A 314 -11.49 -14.58 26.04
CA GLY A 314 -11.96 -13.52 26.95
C GLY A 314 -12.86 -12.49 26.29
N ALA A 315 -12.84 -11.27 26.85
CA ALA A 315 -13.67 -10.16 26.37
C ALA A 315 -12.86 -8.87 26.24
N ALA A 316 -12.85 -8.28 25.04
CA ALA A 316 -12.31 -6.96 24.78
C ALA A 316 -13.11 -6.27 23.67
N THR A 317 -13.64 -5.08 23.98
CA THR A 317 -14.49 -4.32 23.07
C THR A 317 -13.80 -3.03 22.62
N SER A 318 -14.18 -2.52 21.45
CA SER A 318 -13.70 -1.22 20.92
C SER A 318 -12.18 -1.10 20.75
N LEU A 319 -11.50 -2.18 20.39
CA LEU A 319 -10.05 -2.14 20.10
C LEU A 319 -9.79 -1.40 18.78
N ASN A 320 -9.05 -0.29 18.83
CA ASN A 320 -8.62 0.46 17.65
C ASN A 320 -7.40 -0.20 16.97
N ILE A 321 -7.48 -1.50 16.72
CA ILE A 321 -6.40 -2.28 16.15
C ILE A 321 -6.83 -2.98 14.86
N ILE A 322 -5.84 -3.22 14.00
CA ILE A 322 -5.92 -4.16 12.88
C ILE A 322 -5.07 -5.38 13.26
N ILE A 323 -5.66 -6.57 13.20
CA ILE A 323 -4.93 -7.82 13.36
C ILE A 323 -4.65 -8.40 11.98
N TYR A 324 -3.37 -8.52 11.65
CA TYR A 324 -2.89 -9.07 10.39
C TYR A 324 -2.10 -10.36 10.68
N GLN A 325 -2.56 -11.51 10.20
CA GLN A 325 -1.77 -12.74 10.23
C GLN A 325 -1.11 -12.97 8.87
N PHE A 326 0.21 -13.15 8.88
CA PHE A 326 1.04 -13.24 7.69
C PHE A 326 1.76 -14.57 7.64
N LEU A 327 1.54 -15.33 6.57
CA LEU A 327 2.36 -16.48 6.22
C LEU A 327 3.50 -16.04 5.29
N THR A 328 4.74 -16.27 5.73
CA THR A 328 5.92 -15.95 4.92
C THR A 328 5.91 -16.76 3.62
N PRO A 329 6.19 -16.14 2.46
CA PRO A 329 6.32 -16.86 1.20
C PRO A 329 7.41 -17.93 1.29
N LYS A 330 7.11 -19.11 0.74
CA LYS A 330 8.07 -20.21 0.70
C LYS A 330 9.31 -19.79 -0.09
N THR A 331 10.48 -19.84 0.55
CA THR A 331 11.78 -19.75 -0.13
C THR A 331 12.32 -21.14 -0.48
N ALA A 332 11.92 -22.19 0.25
CA ALA A 332 12.18 -23.61 -0.02
C ALA A 332 11.06 -24.49 0.59
N PRO A 333 10.84 -25.74 0.10
CA PRO A 333 9.79 -26.63 0.59
C PRO A 333 9.92 -27.02 2.06
N ASP A 334 11.15 -27.19 2.55
CA ASP A 334 11.46 -27.73 3.88
C ASP A 334 11.51 -26.68 4.99
N THR A 335 11.38 -25.39 4.65
CA THR A 335 11.40 -24.27 5.60
C THR A 335 10.05 -23.58 5.73
N ALA A 336 8.99 -24.15 5.15
CA ALA A 336 7.65 -23.57 5.22
C ALA A 336 7.08 -23.77 6.63
N TRP A 337 6.81 -22.66 7.32
CA TRP A 337 6.16 -22.70 8.62
C TRP A 337 4.78 -23.37 8.53
N LYS A 338 4.46 -24.15 9.56
CA LYS A 338 3.16 -24.81 9.74
C LYS A 338 2.79 -24.71 11.22
N PRO A 339 1.50 -24.51 11.54
CA PRO A 339 1.07 -24.53 12.92
C PRO A 339 1.34 -25.90 13.53
N SER A 340 1.81 -25.91 14.78
CA SER A 340 2.17 -27.11 15.50
C SER A 340 1.40 -27.24 16.81
N GLU A 341 1.32 -28.47 17.31
CA GLU A 341 0.73 -28.72 18.62
C GLU A 341 1.49 -28.00 19.75
N ILE A 342 2.82 -27.89 19.63
CA ILE A 342 3.66 -27.19 20.61
C ILE A 342 3.25 -25.72 20.69
N GLU A 343 3.09 -25.04 19.56
CA GLU A 343 2.66 -23.63 19.52
C GLU A 343 1.28 -23.46 20.13
N TRP A 344 0.31 -24.29 19.73
CA TRP A 344 -1.04 -24.22 20.26
C TRP A 344 -1.11 -24.49 21.77
N ASN A 345 -0.30 -25.41 22.30
CA ASN A 345 -0.27 -25.74 23.73
C ASN A 345 0.19 -24.57 24.62
N THR A 346 0.78 -23.52 24.03
CA THR A 346 1.14 -22.28 24.74
C THR A 346 -0.02 -21.26 24.78
N THR A 347 -1.18 -21.60 24.20
CA THR A 347 -2.34 -20.68 24.13
C THR A 347 -3.44 -21.10 25.10
N THR A 348 -4.16 -20.12 25.62
CA THR A 348 -5.35 -20.29 26.47
C THR A 348 -6.54 -20.94 25.76
N VAL A 349 -6.49 -21.05 24.43
CA VAL A 349 -7.53 -21.67 23.60
C VAL A 349 -7.17 -23.08 23.15
N ALA A 350 -5.97 -23.60 23.47
CA ALA A 350 -5.49 -24.92 23.06
C ALA A 350 -6.52 -26.05 23.24
N PRO A 351 -7.28 -26.13 24.36
CA PRO A 351 -8.27 -27.19 24.57
C PRO A 351 -9.43 -27.17 23.58
N HIS A 352 -9.67 -26.04 22.90
CA HIS A 352 -10.77 -25.85 21.96
C HIS A 352 -10.34 -26.06 20.50
N VAL A 353 -9.04 -26.11 20.22
CA VAL A 353 -8.52 -26.29 18.86
C VAL A 353 -8.57 -27.77 18.48
N THR A 354 -9.51 -28.13 17.61
CA THR A 354 -9.75 -29.51 17.20
C THR A 354 -8.68 -30.07 16.28
N ASP A 355 -8.12 -29.24 15.39
CA ASP A 355 -7.03 -29.60 14.48
C ASP A 355 -5.91 -28.55 14.52
N LYS A 356 -4.97 -28.75 15.45
CA LYS A 356 -3.81 -27.87 15.67
C LYS A 356 -2.87 -27.78 14.45
N SER A 357 -3.00 -28.67 13.46
CA SER A 357 -2.19 -28.64 12.23
C SER A 357 -2.80 -27.78 11.12
N LYS A 358 -4.06 -27.37 11.27
CA LYS A 358 -4.83 -26.64 10.27
C LYS A 358 -5.22 -25.24 10.73
N TYR A 359 -5.55 -25.07 12.01
CA TYR A 359 -5.92 -23.77 12.55
C TYR A 359 -4.69 -22.90 12.77
N VAL A 360 -4.80 -21.63 12.36
CA VAL A 360 -3.81 -20.57 12.64
C VAL A 360 -4.40 -19.44 13.48
N HIS A 361 -5.72 -19.37 13.59
CA HIS A 361 -6.43 -18.45 14.48
C HIS A 361 -7.52 -19.19 15.21
N TYR A 362 -7.59 -19.00 16.53
CA TYR A 362 -8.67 -19.52 17.33
C TYR A 362 -9.01 -18.51 18.42
N GLN A 363 -10.26 -18.06 18.38
CA GLN A 363 -10.82 -17.17 19.37
C GLN A 363 -11.98 -17.86 20.08
N TYR A 364 -12.09 -17.64 21.39
CA TYR A 364 -13.24 -17.96 22.22
C TYR A 364 -13.63 -16.75 23.08
N GLY A 365 -14.79 -16.15 22.81
CA GLY A 365 -15.33 -15.04 23.60
C GLY A 365 -15.70 -13.81 22.79
N ALA A 366 -15.60 -12.63 23.41
CA ALA A 366 -16.07 -11.37 22.84
C ALA A 366 -14.91 -10.46 22.38
N LEU A 367 -14.66 -10.35 21.07
CA LEU A 367 -13.61 -9.47 20.53
C LEU A 367 -14.21 -8.49 19.54
N HIS A 368 -14.18 -7.20 19.88
CA HIS A 368 -14.67 -6.16 18.97
C HIS A 368 -13.52 -5.24 18.53
N THR A 369 -13.21 -5.22 17.24
CA THR A 369 -12.13 -4.40 16.66
C THR A 369 -12.70 -3.37 15.68
N LYS A 370 -12.14 -2.16 15.69
CA LYS A 370 -12.52 -1.07 14.77
C LYS A 370 -11.63 -0.99 13.51
N GLY A 371 -10.61 -1.84 13.39
CA GLY A 371 -9.75 -1.89 12.20
C GLY A 371 -9.93 -3.14 11.32
N GLY A 372 -10.69 -4.13 11.80
CA GLY A 372 -10.94 -5.38 11.07
C GLY A 372 -9.82 -6.42 11.22
N PHE A 373 -9.96 -7.50 10.44
CA PHE A 373 -9.04 -8.63 10.42
C PHE A 373 -8.52 -8.90 9.01
N VAL A 374 -7.24 -9.25 8.94
CA VAL A 374 -6.58 -9.70 7.72
C VAL A 374 -5.92 -11.05 7.98
N PHE A 375 -6.53 -12.12 7.49
CA PHE A 375 -5.97 -13.48 7.58
C PHE A 375 -5.26 -13.84 6.27
N ASP A 376 -3.98 -13.52 6.16
CA ASP A 376 -3.18 -13.79 4.97
C ASP A 376 -2.33 -15.08 5.11
N MET A 377 -3.01 -16.18 5.43
CA MET A 377 -2.43 -17.51 5.63
C MET A 377 -3.13 -18.56 4.75
N PRO A 378 -2.84 -18.58 3.43
CA PRO A 378 -3.55 -19.43 2.49
C PRO A 378 -3.36 -20.92 2.81
N GLY A 379 -4.45 -21.69 2.74
CA GLY A 379 -4.46 -23.13 3.02
C GLY A 379 -4.72 -23.51 4.48
N TYR A 380 -4.84 -22.53 5.37
CA TYR A 380 -5.15 -22.73 6.79
C TYR A 380 -6.54 -22.20 7.15
N ASP A 381 -6.96 -22.51 8.38
CA ASP A 381 -8.28 -22.15 8.91
C ASP A 381 -8.17 -21.13 10.07
N ALA A 382 -9.14 -20.22 10.11
CA ALA A 382 -9.36 -19.29 11.21
C ALA A 382 -10.75 -19.53 11.82
N ASN A 383 -10.82 -19.75 13.13
CA ASN A 383 -12.08 -19.90 13.84
C ASN A 383 -12.30 -18.77 14.83
N ILE A 384 -13.43 -18.09 14.68
CA ILE A 384 -13.85 -17.01 15.55
C ILE A 384 -15.10 -17.49 16.26
N ASN A 385 -14.94 -18.00 17.49
CA ASN A 385 -16.03 -18.50 18.31
C ASN A 385 -16.44 -17.46 19.37
N GLY A 386 -17.74 -17.15 19.43
CA GLY A 386 -18.32 -16.25 20.42
C GLY A 386 -19.01 -15.03 19.81
N SER A 387 -18.96 -13.89 20.50
CA SER A 387 -19.59 -12.65 20.04
C SER A 387 -18.56 -11.74 19.39
N VAL A 388 -18.70 -11.44 18.11
CA VAL A 388 -17.70 -10.65 17.39
C VAL A 388 -18.37 -9.56 16.61
N ASN A 389 -17.99 -8.32 16.92
CA ASN A 389 -18.37 -7.17 16.13
C ASN A 389 -17.12 -6.57 15.52
N PHE A 390 -17.05 -6.50 14.20
CA PHE A 390 -16.02 -5.73 13.54
C PHE A 390 -16.66 -4.61 12.75
N SER A 391 -16.09 -3.42 12.91
CA SER A 391 -16.49 -2.24 12.18
C SER A 391 -15.33 -1.76 11.34
N PHE A 392 -15.57 -1.44 10.08
CA PHE A 392 -14.60 -0.71 9.29
C PHE A 392 -14.39 0.69 9.85
N ASN A 393 -13.13 1.08 10.04
CA ASN A 393 -12.74 2.46 10.31
C ASN A 393 -11.52 2.78 9.42
N GLY A 394 -11.75 3.61 8.41
CA GLY A 394 -10.73 4.01 7.45
C GLY A 394 -9.68 4.95 8.03
N ASP A 395 -9.98 5.67 9.11
CA ASP A 395 -9.01 6.56 9.77
C ASP A 395 -7.91 5.75 10.45
N ILE A 396 -8.28 4.67 11.15
CA ILE A 396 -7.33 3.70 11.73
C ILE A 396 -6.43 3.14 10.62
N LEU A 397 -7.02 2.70 9.51
CA LEU A 397 -6.28 2.13 8.38
C LEU A 397 -5.32 3.15 7.75
N LYS A 398 -5.78 4.39 7.55
CA LYS A 398 -4.98 5.49 7.00
C LYS A 398 -3.80 5.84 7.91
N GLU A 399 -4.04 5.98 9.22
CA GLU A 399 -3.02 6.33 10.21
C GLU A 399 -1.90 5.28 10.22
N VAL A 400 -2.25 4.00 10.40
CA VAL A 400 -1.23 2.94 10.54
C VAL A 400 -0.52 2.61 9.22
N LEU A 401 -1.13 2.90 8.06
CA LEU A 401 -0.53 2.66 6.74
C LEU A 401 0.15 3.89 6.11
N THR A 402 0.21 5.02 6.81
CA THR A 402 0.81 6.26 6.30
C THR A 402 2.22 6.08 5.67
N PRO A 403 3.15 5.29 6.26
CA PRO A 403 4.46 5.06 5.65
C PRO A 403 4.39 4.36 4.29
N PHE A 404 3.37 3.53 4.10
CA PHE A 404 3.19 2.72 2.90
C PHE A 404 2.44 3.47 1.82
N ALA A 405 1.50 4.36 2.16
CA ALA A 405 0.60 5.07 1.23
C ALA A 405 1.28 5.93 0.13
N LYS A 406 2.61 6.02 0.10
CA LYS A 406 3.36 6.83 -0.85
C LYS A 406 3.41 6.16 -2.24
N PRO A 407 3.20 6.92 -3.34
CA PRO A 407 3.50 6.44 -4.69
C PRO A 407 4.95 5.98 -4.79
N ARG A 408 5.22 5.03 -5.69
CA ARG A 408 6.57 4.50 -5.91
C ARG A 408 6.93 4.40 -7.39
N TRP A 409 8.11 4.89 -7.73
CA TRP A 409 8.72 4.63 -9.04
C TRP A 409 8.94 3.13 -9.25
N ILE A 410 8.64 2.65 -10.45
CA ILE A 410 8.94 1.27 -10.86
C ILE A 410 10.43 1.23 -11.24
N LYS A 411 11.21 0.41 -10.52
CA LYS A 411 12.62 0.19 -10.85
C LYS A 411 12.75 -0.31 -12.30
N GLY A 412 13.66 0.28 -13.05
CA GLY A 412 13.89 -0.06 -14.45
C GLY A 412 13.02 0.69 -15.45
N SER A 413 12.05 1.53 -15.04
CA SER A 413 11.28 2.36 -15.97
C SER A 413 12.05 3.56 -16.53
N TRP A 414 13.38 3.52 -16.51
CA TRP A 414 14.24 4.58 -17.02
C TRP A 414 14.56 4.21 -18.46
N HIS A 415 14.11 5.02 -19.42
CA HIS A 415 14.34 4.79 -20.85
C HIS A 415 13.73 3.50 -21.43
N ASP A 416 12.49 3.16 -21.05
CA ASP A 416 11.70 2.33 -21.95
C ASP A 416 11.10 3.27 -23.02
N PHE A 417 11.46 3.00 -24.28
CA PHE A 417 11.09 3.65 -25.56
C PHE A 417 12.04 4.73 -26.11
#